data_AF-A0A1W2EJB7-F1
#
_entry.id   AF-A0A1W2EJB7-F1
#
_cell.length_a   1.000
_cell.length_b   1.000
_cell.length_c   1.000
_cell.angle_alpha   90.00
_cell.angle_beta   90.00
_cell.angle_gamma   90.00
#
_symmetry.space_group_name_H-M   'P 1'
#
loop_
_entity.id
_entity.type
_entity.pdbx_description
1 polymer ?
#
loop_
_entity_poly.entity_id
_entity_poly.type
_entity_poly.pdbx_seq_one_letter_code
_entity_poly.pdbx_strand_id
1 'polypeptide(L)'
;MGQWEEAYCCLNQKIQILEKIAANTETQCRFIQNRKMKGLERVLRERAELLEELVAINAALASDQSWQLLPQLVAMMQDTTNKQKEMINRSHQVLQQAIDEKACIAAELKNSKIQRQVKSQYVNPWASMARGHLINERG
;
A
#
# COMPACT_ATOMS: atom_id res chain seq x y z
N MET A 1 1.51 38.03 12.03
CA MET A 1 1.74 37.68 10.61
C MET A 1 0.51 38.09 9.84
N GLY A 2 0.65 38.43 8.56
CA GLY A 2 -0.52 38.68 7.72
C GLY A 2 -1.30 37.39 7.48
N GLN A 3 -2.64 37.45 7.39
CA GLN A 3 -3.49 36.28 7.10
C GLN A 3 -3.03 35.51 5.84
N TRP A 4 -2.45 36.21 4.87
CA TRP A 4 -1.91 35.62 3.66
C TRP A 4 -0.60 34.82 3.88
N GLU A 5 0.23 35.22 4.85
CA GLU A 5 1.50 34.53 5.18
C GLU A 5 1.23 33.20 5.86
N GLU A 6 0.24 33.16 6.75
CA GLU A 6 -0.18 31.94 7.44
C GLU A 6 -0.79 30.92 6.47
N ALA A 7 -1.67 31.38 5.58
CA ALA A 7 -2.23 30.54 4.52
C ALA A 7 -1.16 30.03 3.54
N TYR A 8 -0.20 30.88 3.16
CA TYR A 8 0.93 30.49 2.32
C TYR A 8 1.77 29.38 2.98
N CYS A 9 2.12 29.53 4.25
CA CYS A 9 2.87 28.52 5.02
C CYS A 9 2.12 27.19 5.06
N CYS A 10 0.81 27.21 5.35
CA CYS A 10 -0.01 26.01 5.39
C CYS A 10 -0.11 25.32 4.02
N LEU A 11 -0.33 26.08 2.95
CA LEU A 11 -0.36 25.54 1.59
C LEU A 11 1.00 24.94 1.19
N ASN A 12 2.11 25.57 1.60
CA ASN A 12 3.45 25.08 1.29
C ASN A 12 3.71 23.75 2.01
N GLN A 13 3.37 23.68 3.30
CA GLN A 13 3.46 22.44 4.07
C GLN A 13 2.59 21.34 3.46
N LYS A 14 1.36 21.67 3.01
CA LYS A 14 0.49 20.72 2.31
C LYS A 14 1.15 20.17 1.05
N ILE A 15 1.79 21.02 0.23
CA ILE A 15 2.53 20.57 -0.97
C ILE A 15 3.67 19.62 -0.60
N GLN A 16 4.47 19.96 0.41
CA GLN A 16 5.58 19.11 0.86
C GLN A 16 5.10 17.72 1.34
N ILE A 17 3.98 17.66 2.07
CA ILE A 17 3.40 16.38 2.49
C ILE A 17 2.88 15.59 1.31
N LEU A 18 2.22 16.24 0.34
CA LEU A 18 1.78 15.56 -0.89
C LEU A 18 2.96 14.96 -1.68
N GLU A 19 4.11 15.64 -1.71
CA GLU A 19 5.32 15.12 -2.34
C GLU A 19 5.90 13.91 -1.60
N LYS A 20 5.93 13.96 -0.26
CA LYS A 20 6.32 12.79 0.56
C LYS A 20 5.39 11.60 0.34
N ILE A 21 4.07 11.84 0.27
CA ILE A 21 3.09 10.79 -0.03
C ILE A 21 3.32 10.22 -1.44
N ALA A 22 3.64 11.07 -2.42
CA ALA A 22 3.95 10.62 -3.78
C ALA A 22 5.19 9.72 -3.81
N ALA A 23 6.28 10.11 -3.13
CA ALA A 23 7.49 9.29 -2.99
C ALA A 23 7.22 7.95 -2.28
N ASN A 24 6.39 7.97 -1.22
CA ASN A 24 5.93 6.75 -0.55
C ASN A 24 5.12 5.86 -1.48
N THR A 25 4.24 6.43 -2.30
CA THR A 25 3.42 5.69 -3.28
C THR A 25 4.29 4.96 -4.31
N GLU A 26 5.34 5.62 -4.81
CA GLU A 26 6.32 5.00 -5.71
C GLU A 26 7.11 3.88 -5.02
N THR A 27 7.47 4.07 -3.74
CA THR A 27 8.13 3.02 -2.94
C THR A 27 7.21 1.82 -2.70
N GLN A 28 5.93 2.05 -2.43
CA GLN A 28 4.91 1.00 -2.27
C GLN A 28 4.80 0.17 -3.55
N CYS A 29 4.71 0.82 -4.72
CA CYS A 29 4.70 0.16 -6.02
C CYS A 29 5.88 -0.82 -6.17
N ARG A 30 7.11 -0.35 -5.91
CA ARG A 30 8.32 -1.19 -5.97
C ARG A 30 8.29 -2.33 -4.96
N PHE A 31 7.80 -2.10 -3.75
CA PHE A 31 7.73 -3.14 -2.73
C PHE A 31 6.67 -4.20 -3.03
N ILE A 32 5.54 -3.83 -3.62
CA ILE A 32 4.52 -4.76 -4.11
C ILE A 32 5.13 -5.66 -5.19
N GLN A 33 5.71 -5.08 -6.23
CA GLN A 33 6.33 -5.82 -7.34
C GLN A 33 7.43 -6.78 -6.85
N ASN A 34 8.22 -6.37 -5.86
CA ASN A 34 9.30 -7.18 -5.31
C ASN A 34 8.88 -8.05 -4.11
N ARG A 35 7.57 -8.10 -3.76
CA ARG A 35 7.02 -8.85 -2.61
C ARG A 35 7.70 -8.55 -1.26
N LYS A 36 8.15 -7.30 -1.07
CA LYS A 36 8.86 -6.85 0.13
C LYS A 36 7.89 -6.43 1.24
N MET A 37 7.18 -7.40 1.83
CA MET A 37 6.08 -7.15 2.79
C MET A 37 6.49 -6.33 4.03
N LYS A 38 7.64 -6.63 4.65
CA LYS A 38 8.13 -5.86 5.82
C LYS A 38 8.39 -4.38 5.47
N GLY A 39 8.93 -4.13 4.28
CA GLY A 39 9.15 -2.77 3.79
C GLY A 39 7.82 -2.06 3.51
N LEU A 40 6.87 -2.79 2.92
CA LEU A 40 5.53 -2.29 2.62
C LEU A 40 4.78 -1.86 3.90
N GLU A 41 4.82 -2.67 4.96
CA GLU A 41 4.22 -2.35 6.25
C GLU A 41 4.81 -1.09 6.90
N ARG A 42 6.13 -0.87 6.74
CA ARG A 42 6.79 0.35 7.24
C ARG A 42 6.30 1.58 6.48
N VAL A 43 6.32 1.51 5.14
CA VAL A 43 5.92 2.63 4.28
C VAL A 43 4.43 2.95 4.41
N LEU A 44 3.58 1.96 4.70
CA LEU A 44 2.16 2.19 4.99
C LEU A 44 1.95 2.95 6.30
N ARG A 45 2.77 2.70 7.34
CA ARG A 45 2.73 3.45 8.59
C ARG A 45 3.21 4.90 8.39
N GLU A 46 4.34 5.07 7.71
CA GLU A 46 4.84 6.41 7.33
C GLU A 46 3.79 7.20 6.54
N ARG A 47 3.07 6.53 5.63
CA ARG A 47 1.97 7.14 4.88
C ARG A 47 0.78 7.53 5.78
N ALA A 48 0.43 6.71 6.76
CA ALA A 48 -0.65 7.02 7.69
C ALA A 48 -0.33 8.28 8.51
N GLU A 49 0.89 8.41 9.01
CA GLU A 49 1.37 9.61 9.72
C GLU A 49 1.26 10.86 8.85
N LEU A 50 1.70 10.80 7.58
CA LEU A 50 1.57 11.90 6.64
C LEU A 50 0.11 12.28 6.33
N LEU A 51 -0.81 11.30 6.33
CA LEU A 51 -2.24 11.58 6.14
C LEU A 51 -2.82 12.33 7.34
N GLU A 52 -2.43 11.96 8.57
CA GLU A 52 -2.82 12.71 9.78
C GLU A 52 -2.29 14.15 9.76
N GLU A 53 -1.02 14.35 9.36
CA GLU A 53 -0.46 15.70 9.17
C GLU A 53 -1.26 16.50 8.14
N LEU A 54 -1.65 15.87 7.03
CA LEU A 54 -2.47 16.51 5.99
C LEU A 54 -3.88 16.87 6.48
N VAL A 55 -4.48 16.03 7.34
CA VAL A 55 -5.77 16.32 7.99
C VAL A 55 -5.65 17.57 8.89
N ALA A 56 -4.59 17.64 9.70
CA ALA A 56 -4.35 18.80 10.57
C ALA A 56 -4.19 20.10 9.76
N ILE A 57 -3.43 20.07 8.66
CA ILE A 57 -3.26 21.26 7.79
C ILE A 57 -4.58 21.64 7.10
N ASN A 58 -5.35 20.66 6.63
CA ASN A 58 -6.66 20.94 6.05
C ASN A 58 -7.62 21.57 7.06
N ALA A 59 -7.57 21.15 8.33
CA ALA A 59 -8.36 21.76 9.39
C ALA A 59 -7.93 23.22 9.64
N ALA A 60 -6.62 23.49 9.69
CA ALA A 60 -6.08 24.84 9.84
C ALA A 60 -6.44 25.76 8.66
N LEU A 61 -6.43 25.24 7.43
CA LEU A 61 -6.86 25.96 6.24
C LEU A 61 -8.39 26.16 6.18
N ALA A 62 -9.17 25.30 6.85
CA ALA A 62 -10.63 25.38 6.86
C ALA A 62 -11.18 26.34 7.92
N SER A 63 -10.44 26.62 9.00
CA SER A 63 -10.91 27.48 10.09
C SER A 63 -11.08 28.94 9.70
N ASP A 64 -10.33 29.42 8.71
CA ASP A 64 -10.51 30.73 8.09
C ASP A 64 -10.42 30.52 6.57
N GLN A 65 -11.42 30.94 5.80
CA GLN A 65 -11.42 30.80 4.33
C GLN A 65 -11.19 32.13 3.60
N SER A 66 -10.98 33.23 4.33
CA SER A 66 -10.75 34.55 3.75
C SER A 66 -9.55 34.59 2.80
N TRP A 67 -8.57 33.70 3.02
CA TRP A 67 -7.39 33.55 2.19
C TRP A 67 -7.66 33.01 0.78
N GLN A 68 -8.79 32.34 0.53
CA GLN A 68 -9.10 31.71 -0.77
C GLN A 68 -9.30 32.75 -1.89
N LEU A 69 -9.67 33.98 -1.53
CA LEU A 69 -9.90 35.08 -2.47
C LEU A 69 -8.62 35.88 -2.76
N LEU A 70 -7.50 35.55 -2.12
CA LEU A 70 -6.25 36.28 -2.28
C LEU A 70 -5.59 35.95 -3.63
N PRO A 71 -5.42 36.93 -4.53
CA PRO A 71 -4.84 36.70 -5.86
C PRO A 71 -3.43 36.09 -5.81
N GLN A 72 -2.66 36.39 -4.77
CA GLN A 72 -1.29 35.88 -4.59
C GLN A 72 -1.23 34.36 -4.37
N LEU A 73 -2.32 33.74 -3.90
CA LEU A 73 -2.36 32.32 -3.57
C LEU A 73 -3.00 31.45 -4.66
N VAL A 74 -3.63 32.05 -5.67
CA VAL A 74 -4.40 31.33 -6.69
C VAL A 74 -3.57 30.26 -7.41
N ALA A 75 -2.35 30.60 -7.85
CA ALA A 75 -1.46 29.66 -8.52
C ALA A 75 -1.10 28.47 -7.60
N MET A 76 -0.78 28.76 -6.34
CA MET A 76 -0.41 27.76 -5.35
C MET A 76 -1.57 26.83 -4.98
N MET A 77 -2.80 27.37 -4.92
CA MET A 77 -4.02 26.59 -4.73
C MET A 77 -4.27 25.64 -5.91
N GLN A 78 -4.07 26.13 -7.13
CA GLN A 78 -4.20 25.32 -8.34
C GLN A 78 -3.16 24.18 -8.35
N ASP A 79 -1.90 24.48 -8.04
CA ASP A 79 -0.82 23.48 -7.96
C ASP A 79 -1.09 22.42 -6.89
N THR A 80 -1.56 22.85 -5.71
CA THR A 80 -1.96 21.95 -4.63
C THR A 80 -3.08 21.02 -5.08
N THR A 81 -4.09 21.57 -5.76
CA THR A 81 -5.23 20.80 -6.29
C THR A 81 -4.80 19.80 -7.35
N ASN A 82 -3.92 20.22 -8.27
CA ASN A 82 -3.37 19.36 -9.31
C ASN A 82 -2.56 18.19 -8.71
N LYS A 83 -1.64 18.48 -7.77
CA LYS A 83 -0.86 17.45 -7.06
C LYS A 83 -1.75 16.49 -6.28
N GLN A 84 -2.80 16.99 -5.64
CA GLN A 84 -3.74 16.13 -4.90
C GLN A 84 -4.47 15.16 -5.84
N LYS A 85 -4.94 15.63 -7.00
CA LYS A 85 -5.58 14.78 -8.02
C LYS A 85 -4.61 13.71 -8.54
N GLU A 86 -3.38 14.12 -8.86
CA GLU A 86 -2.33 13.21 -9.32
C GLU A 86 -2.04 12.11 -8.28
N MET A 87 -1.88 12.51 -7.01
CA MET A 87 -1.62 11.59 -5.90
C MET A 87 -2.76 10.58 -5.71
N ILE A 88 -4.02 11.01 -5.80
CA ILE A 88 -5.19 10.11 -5.71
C ILE A 88 -5.17 9.09 -6.84
N ASN A 89 -4.97 9.55 -8.08
CA ASN A 89 -4.91 8.67 -9.24
C ASN A 89 -3.78 7.64 -9.11
N ARG A 90 -2.59 8.07 -8.68
CA ARG A 90 -1.46 7.17 -8.47
C ARG A 90 -1.73 6.16 -7.34
N SER A 91 -2.41 6.59 -6.29
CA SER A 91 -2.78 5.71 -5.17
C SER A 91 -3.76 4.62 -5.61
N HIS A 92 -4.75 4.96 -6.45
CA HIS A 92 -5.65 3.97 -7.05
C HIS A 92 -4.90 2.96 -7.92
N GLN A 93 -3.93 3.42 -8.72
CA GLN A 93 -3.10 2.52 -9.54
C GLN A 93 -2.30 1.53 -8.67
N VAL A 94 -1.68 2.00 -7.59
CA VAL A 94 -0.91 1.14 -6.68
C VAL A 94 -1.82 0.15 -5.95
N LEU A 95 -3.03 0.56 -5.56
CA LEU A 95 -4.01 -0.35 -4.98
C LEU A 95 -4.39 -1.46 -5.95
N GLN A 96 -4.63 -1.13 -7.21
CA GLN A 96 -4.93 -2.13 -8.24
C GLN A 96 -3.77 -3.11 -8.42
N GLN A 97 -2.53 -2.61 -8.49
CA GLN A 97 -1.34 -3.47 -8.56
C GLN A 97 -1.21 -4.42 -7.36
N ALA A 98 -1.52 -3.94 -6.15
CA ALA A 98 -1.50 -4.78 -4.96
C ALA A 98 -2.56 -5.89 -5.02
N ILE A 99 -3.75 -5.59 -5.57
CA ILE A 99 -4.82 -6.58 -5.78
C ILE A 99 -4.38 -7.63 -6.79
N ASP A 100 -3.79 -7.21 -7.90
CA ASP A 100 -3.32 -8.10 -8.95
C ASP A 100 -2.20 -9.03 -8.42
N GLU A 101 -1.22 -8.47 -7.71
CA GLU A 101 -0.13 -9.26 -7.11
C GLU A 101 -0.64 -10.26 -6.07
N LYS A 102 -1.63 -9.86 -5.25
CA LYS A 102 -2.30 -10.78 -4.32
C LYS A 102 -2.94 -11.96 -5.05
N ALA A 103 -3.58 -11.72 -6.20
CA ALA A 103 -4.18 -12.78 -7.01
C ALA A 103 -3.10 -13.72 -7.58
N CYS A 104 -1.98 -13.18 -8.05
CA CYS A 104 -0.82 -13.98 -8.50
C CYS A 104 -0.28 -14.88 -7.38
N ILE A 105 -0.02 -14.33 -6.19
CA ILE A 105 0.47 -15.11 -5.04
C ILE A 105 -0.54 -16.22 -4.67
N ALA A 106 -1.84 -15.94 -4.69
CA ALA A 106 -2.86 -16.93 -4.39
C ALA A 106 -2.87 -18.10 -5.40
N ALA A 107 -2.71 -17.79 -6.70
CA ALA A 107 -2.60 -18.80 -7.76
C ALA A 107 -1.33 -19.65 -7.60
N GLU A 108 -0.18 -19.04 -7.31
CA GLU A 108 1.08 -19.75 -7.05
C GLU A 108 0.95 -20.71 -5.85
N LEU A 109 0.34 -20.26 -4.75
CA LEU A 109 0.11 -21.09 -3.57
C LEU A 109 -0.81 -22.27 -3.87
N LYS A 110 -1.86 -22.06 -4.68
CA LYS A 110 -2.76 -23.14 -5.14
C LYS A 110 -1.97 -24.18 -5.95
N ASN A 111 -1.15 -23.75 -6.89
CA ASN A 111 -0.34 -24.64 -7.72
C ASN A 111 0.68 -25.42 -6.87
N SER A 112 1.33 -24.76 -5.91
CA SER A 112 2.25 -25.43 -4.98
C SER A 112 1.56 -26.50 -4.14
N LYS A 113 0.34 -26.24 -3.65
CA LYS A 113 -0.46 -27.24 -2.92
C LYS A 113 -0.79 -28.45 -3.79
N ILE A 114 -1.23 -28.22 -5.02
CA ILE A 114 -1.53 -29.31 -5.97
C ILE A 114 -0.28 -30.15 -6.24
N GLN A 115 0.87 -29.52 -6.50
CA GLN A 115 2.13 -30.23 -6.72
C GLN A 115 2.55 -31.06 -5.50
N ARG A 116 2.39 -30.55 -4.28
CA ARG A 116 2.66 -31.31 -3.05
C ARG A 116 1.72 -32.50 -2.91
N GLN A 117 0.43 -32.33 -3.21
CA GLN A 117 -0.54 -33.41 -3.20
C GLN A 117 -0.18 -34.51 -4.20
N VAL A 118 0.08 -34.15 -5.46
CA VAL A 118 0.54 -35.09 -6.50
C VAL A 118 1.81 -35.81 -6.03
N LYS A 119 2.82 -35.08 -5.54
CA LYS A 119 4.05 -35.69 -5.03
C LYS A 119 3.78 -36.66 -3.87
N SER A 120 2.90 -36.33 -2.92
CA SER A 120 2.54 -37.23 -1.81
C SER A 120 1.85 -38.51 -2.28
N GLN A 121 1.03 -38.42 -3.34
CA GLN A 121 0.33 -39.57 -3.91
C GLN A 121 1.26 -40.47 -4.74
N TYR A 122 2.27 -39.88 -5.43
CA TYR A 122 3.23 -40.61 -6.26
C TYR A 122 4.46 -41.13 -5.51
N VAL A 123 4.95 -40.40 -4.50
CA VAL A 123 6.08 -40.85 -3.66
C VAL A 123 5.65 -41.96 -2.70
N ASN A 124 4.34 -42.16 -2.53
CA ASN A 124 3.83 -43.16 -1.61
C ASN A 124 2.75 -44.12 -2.15
N PRO A 125 2.99 -44.85 -3.26
CA PRO A 125 2.06 -45.90 -3.70
C PRO A 125 2.11 -47.13 -2.77
N TRP A 126 3.17 -47.28 -1.96
CA TRP A 126 3.48 -48.49 -1.20
C TRP A 126 3.45 -48.33 0.33
N ALA A 127 3.35 -47.14 0.96
CA ALA A 127 3.20 -47.10 2.43
C ALA A 127 1.85 -47.64 2.93
N SER A 128 0.83 -47.70 2.07
CA SER A 128 -0.39 -48.45 2.41
C SER A 128 -0.14 -49.96 2.40
N MET A 129 0.79 -50.45 1.56
CA MET A 129 1.23 -51.86 1.52
C MET A 129 2.25 -52.20 2.61
N ALA A 130 3.03 -51.23 3.10
CA ALA A 130 3.96 -51.40 4.22
C ALA A 130 3.27 -51.56 5.59
N ARG A 131 1.93 -51.54 5.65
CA ARG A 131 1.14 -52.01 6.81
C ARG A 131 0.89 -53.52 6.78
N GLY A 132 1.68 -54.28 6.03
CA GLY A 132 1.80 -55.73 6.18
C GLY A 132 2.94 -56.08 7.12
N HIS A 133 2.70 -56.11 8.44
CA HIS A 133 3.42 -56.98 9.39
C HIS A 133 2.68 -57.06 10.73
N LEU A 134 1.57 -57.80 10.72
CA LEU A 134 1.06 -58.57 11.87
C LEU A 134 0.44 -59.87 11.34
N ILE A 135 1.18 -60.59 10.50
CA ILE A 135 0.88 -61.99 10.20
C ILE A 135 2.09 -62.77 10.71
N ASN A 136 1.83 -63.69 11.63
CA ASN A 136 2.76 -64.48 12.46
C ASN A 136 3.37 -63.76 13.68
N GLU A 137 2.59 -63.62 14.76
CA GLU A 137 3.06 -64.06 16.09
C GLU A 137 1.86 -64.59 16.92
N ARG A 138 1.88 -65.91 17.19
CA ARG A 138 1.02 -66.71 18.09
C ARG A 138 -0.29 -67.27 17.52
N GLY A 139 -0.28 -68.59 17.35
CA GLY A 139 -1.40 -69.47 17.03
C GLY A 139 -0.88 -70.82 16.58
#